data_AF-A0A6J6Z7H2-F1
#
_entry.id   AF-A0A6J6Z7H2-F1
#
_cell.length_a   1.000
_cell.length_b   1.000
_cell.length_c   1.000
_cell.angle_alpha   90.00
_cell.angle_beta   90.00
_cell.angle_gamma   90.00
#
_symmetry.space_group_name_H-M   'P 1'
#
loop_
_entity.id
_entity.type
_entity.pdbx_description
1 polymer ?
#
loop_
_entity_poly.entity_id
_entity_poly.type
_entity_poly.pdbx_seq_one_letter_code
_entity_poly.pdbx_strand_id
1 'polypeptide(L)'
;MRWRLIRDPQLIGARELQPVQPPLPRDSVKDVGASIAIGVDEQGVSIVVACSVGIDLDVVPTAADARALNDPSARVVIVVPERDDHPATRRLAGRLIGPAEVVGLSGEWRESETAS
;
A
#
# COMPACT_ATOMS: atom_id res chain seq x y z
N MET A 1 3.25 8.67 -2.91
CA MET A 1 1.99 7.88 -2.87
C MET A 1 1.41 7.77 -1.47
N ARG A 2 2.04 7.09 -0.50
CA ARG A 2 1.50 6.96 0.88
C ARG A 2 1.06 8.29 1.52
N TRP A 3 1.86 9.35 1.35
CA TRP A 3 1.49 10.71 1.81
C TRP A 3 0.15 11.20 1.24
N ARG A 4 -0.13 10.94 -0.04
CA ARG A 4 -1.41 11.32 -0.69
C ARG A 4 -2.56 10.57 -0.05
N LEU A 5 -2.41 9.25 0.17
CA LEU A 5 -3.45 8.45 0.83
C LEU A 5 -3.71 8.87 2.27
N ILE A 6 -2.69 9.31 3.01
CA ILE A 6 -2.90 9.84 4.37
C ILE A 6 -3.73 11.14 4.32
N ARG A 7 -3.54 11.97 3.30
CA ARG A 7 -4.32 13.20 3.10
C ARG A 7 -5.72 12.95 2.54
N ASP A 8 -5.88 11.90 1.73
CA ASP A 8 -7.14 11.52 1.08
C ASP A 8 -7.35 10.00 1.17
N PRO A 9 -7.75 9.48 2.35
CA PRO A 9 -7.91 8.03 2.57
C PRO A 9 -9.05 7.41 1.76
N GLN A 10 -10.02 8.22 1.34
CA GLN A 10 -11.22 7.79 0.63
C GLN A 10 -10.91 7.23 -0.76
N LEU A 11 -9.75 7.58 -1.34
CA LEU A 11 -9.24 7.02 -2.60
C LEU A 11 -9.13 5.49 -2.60
N ILE A 12 -9.07 4.87 -1.42
CA ILE A 12 -9.04 3.41 -1.26
C ILE A 12 -10.16 2.88 -0.34
N GLY A 13 -11.18 3.71 -0.11
CA GLY A 13 -12.27 3.41 0.82
C GLY A 13 -11.84 3.34 2.29
N ALA A 14 -10.75 4.00 2.67
CA ALA A 14 -10.38 4.18 4.07
C ALA A 14 -11.01 5.48 4.62
N ARG A 15 -11.32 5.50 5.91
CA ARG A 15 -11.77 6.71 6.63
C ARG A 15 -10.58 7.51 7.15
N GLU A 16 -9.59 6.80 7.70
CA GLU A 16 -8.37 7.38 8.24
C GLU A 16 -7.18 6.45 8.01
N LEU A 17 -5.99 7.03 7.84
CA LEU A 17 -4.73 6.31 7.67
C LEU A 17 -3.61 7.03 8.41
N GLN A 18 -2.74 6.25 9.04
CA GLN A 18 -1.51 6.74 9.66
C GLN A 18 -0.30 5.95 9.14
N PRO A 19 0.87 6.60 9.00
CA PRO A 19 2.07 5.92 8.55
C PRO A 19 2.65 5.02 9.64
N VAL A 20 3.17 3.86 9.25
CA VAL A 20 3.94 2.99 10.14
C VAL A 20 5.25 2.56 9.46
N GLN A 21 6.17 2.03 10.25
CA GLN A 21 7.38 1.43 9.72
C GLN A 21 7.04 0.14 8.96
N PRO A 22 7.73 -0.17 7.86
CA PRO A 22 7.62 -1.47 7.22
C PRO A 22 8.10 -2.59 8.16
N PRO A 23 7.65 -3.84 7.95
CA PRO A 23 8.01 -4.98 8.81
C PRO A 23 9.51 -5.25 8.86
N LEU A 24 10.20 -5.01 7.74
CA LEU A 24 11.65 -5.10 7.62
C LEU A 24 12.23 -3.68 7.46
N PRO A 25 13.26 -3.32 8.25
CA PRO A 25 14.01 -2.09 8.05
C PRO A 25 14.62 -2.04 6.65
N ARG A 26 14.77 -0.83 6.12
CA ARG A 26 15.56 -0.61 4.90
C ARG A 26 17.02 -0.42 5.28
N ASP A 27 17.92 -1.06 4.56
CA ASP A 27 19.37 -0.91 4.75
C ASP A 27 19.87 0.38 4.09
N SER A 28 19.16 0.87 3.05
CA SER A 28 19.46 2.10 2.33
C SER A 28 18.22 2.87 1.89
N VAL A 29 18.37 4.19 1.68
CA VAL A 29 17.35 5.04 1.04
C VAL A 29 17.08 4.63 -0.42
N LYS A 30 18.04 3.95 -1.06
CA LYS A 30 17.93 3.48 -2.44
C LYS A 30 17.14 2.18 -2.58
N ASP A 31 16.84 1.50 -1.48
CA ASP A 31 16.13 0.23 -1.52
C ASP A 31 14.69 0.47 -1.97
N VAL A 32 14.32 -0.22 -3.05
CA VAL A 32 12.92 -0.30 -3.49
C VAL A 32 12.18 -1.09 -2.42
N GLY A 33 11.20 -0.46 -1.79
CA GLY A 33 10.41 -1.14 -0.77
C GLY A 33 9.09 -0.45 -0.54
N ALA A 34 8.08 -1.26 -0.23
CA ALA A 34 6.76 -0.77 0.10
C ALA A 34 6.82 0.18 1.31
N SER A 35 5.98 1.21 1.25
CA SER A 35 5.74 2.13 2.36
C SER A 35 4.38 1.80 2.97
N ILE A 36 4.33 1.64 4.28
CA ILE A 36 3.16 1.07 4.97
C ILE A 36 2.35 2.14 5.70
N ALA A 37 1.03 2.02 5.63
CA ALA A 37 0.09 2.74 6.47
C ALA A 37 -0.95 1.78 7.05
N ILE A 38 -1.53 2.13 8.20
CA ILE A 38 -2.63 1.40 8.82
C ILE A 38 -3.79 2.35 9.11
N GLY A 39 -4.99 1.82 9.25
CA GLY A 39 -6.16 2.61 9.62
C GLY A 39 -7.43 1.79 9.61
N VAL A 40 -8.57 2.43 9.34
CA VAL A 40 -9.89 1.78 9.28
C VAL A 40 -10.73 2.32 8.13
N ASP A 41 -11.66 1.52 7.62
CA ASP A 41 -12.73 2.01 6.73
C ASP A 41 -13.88 2.68 7.50
N GLU A 42 -14.90 3.11 6.74
CA GLU A 42 -16.13 3.71 7.26
C GLU A 42 -16.92 2.76 8.15
N GLN A 43 -16.73 1.43 8.01
CA GLN A 43 -17.36 0.41 8.83
C GLN A 43 -16.53 0.07 10.09
N GLY A 44 -15.36 0.69 10.26
CA GLY A 44 -14.45 0.44 11.37
C GLY A 44 -13.59 -0.82 11.22
N VAL A 45 -13.54 -1.42 10.02
CA VAL A 45 -12.70 -2.58 9.75
C VAL A 45 -11.25 -2.13 9.55
N SER A 46 -10.32 -2.79 10.23
CA SER A 46 -8.88 -2.53 10.10
C SER A 46 -8.39 -2.68 8.66
N ILE A 47 -7.57 -1.75 8.22
CA ILE A 47 -6.89 -1.76 6.91
C ILE A 47 -5.39 -1.67 7.12
N VAL A 48 -4.65 -2.49 6.38
CA VAL A 48 -3.22 -2.33 6.13
C VAL A 48 -3.00 -1.98 4.66
N VAL A 49 -2.25 -0.91 4.42
CA VAL A 49 -1.97 -0.37 3.09
C VAL A 49 -0.49 -0.50 2.79
N ALA A 50 -0.16 -1.16 1.67
CA ALA A 50 1.19 -1.20 1.14
C ALA A 50 1.26 -0.37 -0.14
N CYS A 51 2.08 0.69 -0.13
CA CYS A 51 2.29 1.56 -1.28
C CYS A 51 3.65 1.29 -1.92
N SER A 52 3.66 0.95 -3.21
CA SER A 52 4.91 0.82 -3.98
C SER A 52 4.87 1.50 -5.35
N VAL A 53 6.04 1.73 -5.95
CA VAL A 53 6.18 2.35 -7.28
C VAL A 53 7.22 1.56 -8.09
N GLY A 54 6.99 1.45 -9.39
CA GLY A 54 7.76 0.59 -10.27
C GLY A 54 7.49 -0.90 -10.02
N ILE A 55 8.41 -1.75 -10.50
CA ILE A 55 8.36 -3.19 -10.27
C ILE A 55 9.02 -3.49 -8.93
N ASP A 56 8.18 -3.68 -7.91
CA ASP A 56 8.56 -4.13 -6.57
C ASP A 56 8.07 -5.57 -6.40
N LEU A 57 9.02 -6.52 -6.40
CA LEU A 57 8.72 -7.95 -6.30
C LEU A 57 8.30 -8.35 -4.88
N ASP A 58 8.60 -7.51 -3.89
CA ASP A 58 8.38 -7.79 -2.47
C ASP A 58 7.15 -7.07 -1.92
N VAL A 59 6.43 -6.28 -2.72
CA VAL A 59 5.23 -5.55 -2.26
C VAL A 59 4.17 -6.49 -1.65
N VAL A 60 3.97 -7.67 -2.24
CA VAL A 60 2.99 -8.65 -1.77
C VAL A 60 3.40 -9.31 -0.44
N PRO A 61 4.61 -9.92 -0.31
CA PRO A 61 5.03 -10.46 0.97
C PRO A 61 5.13 -9.37 2.05
N THR A 62 5.65 -8.19 1.71
CA THR A 62 5.72 -7.05 2.66
C THR A 62 4.34 -6.65 3.17
N ALA A 63 3.32 -6.63 2.30
CA ALA A 63 1.95 -6.33 2.72
C ALA A 63 1.37 -7.42 3.66
N ALA A 64 1.68 -8.69 3.39
CA ALA A 64 1.27 -9.80 4.24
C ALA A 64 1.92 -9.74 5.62
N ASP A 65 3.22 -9.45 5.68
CA ASP A 65 3.97 -9.29 6.93
C ASP A 65 3.48 -8.06 7.70
N ALA A 66 3.18 -6.96 7.01
CA ALA A 66 2.60 -5.77 7.63
C ALA A 66 1.24 -6.07 8.27
N ARG A 67 0.41 -6.88 7.63
CA ARG A 67 -0.82 -7.38 8.24
C ARG A 67 -0.53 -8.22 9.47
N ALA A 68 0.35 -9.22 9.36
CA ALA A 68 0.68 -10.10 10.48
C ALA A 68 1.22 -9.34 11.71
N LEU A 69 1.99 -8.27 11.48
CA LEU A 69 2.57 -7.44 12.53
C LEU A 69 1.57 -6.50 13.22
N ASN A 70 0.61 -5.96 12.46
CA ASN A 70 -0.30 -4.92 12.98
C ASN A 70 -1.68 -5.48 13.37
N ASP A 71 -2.31 -6.26 12.50
CA ASP A 71 -3.59 -6.91 12.74
C ASP A 71 -3.78 -8.06 11.72
N PRO A 72 -3.65 -9.34 12.13
CA PRO A 72 -3.81 -10.49 11.24
C PRO A 72 -5.16 -10.58 10.52
N SER A 73 -6.19 -9.89 11.02
CA SER A 73 -7.55 -9.89 10.45
C SER A 73 -7.81 -8.70 9.50
N ALA A 74 -6.88 -7.74 9.42
CA ALA A 74 -7.07 -6.54 8.61
C ALA A 74 -7.20 -6.85 7.11
N ARG A 75 -8.04 -6.05 6.44
CA ARG A 75 -8.05 -5.99 4.97
C ARG A 75 -6.72 -5.45 4.49
N VAL A 76 -6.19 -6.03 3.41
CA VAL A 76 -4.95 -5.56 2.78
C VAL A 76 -5.26 -4.87 1.47
N VAL A 77 -4.76 -3.65 1.32
CA VAL A 77 -4.82 -2.89 0.07
C VAL A 77 -3.40 -2.61 -0.40
N ILE A 78 -3.04 -3.15 -1.56
CA ILE A 78 -1.80 -2.83 -2.26
C ILE A 78 -2.11 -1.73 -3.25
N VAL A 79 -1.48 -0.58 -3.05
CA VAL A 79 -1.65 0.57 -3.92
C VAL A 79 -0.40 0.72 -4.76
N VAL A 80 -0.60 0.88 -6.07
CA VAL A 80 0.45 1.11 -7.07
C VAL A 80 -0.01 2.17 -8.06
N PRO A 81 0.90 2.83 -8.77
CA PRO A 81 0.59 3.46 -10.05
C PRO A 81 -0.20 2.54 -10.98
N GLU A 82 -1.18 3.06 -11.73
CA GLU A 82 -1.91 2.29 -12.75
C GLU A 82 -0.99 1.57 -13.73
N ARG A 83 0.10 2.22 -14.15
CA ARG A 83 1.11 1.61 -15.04
C ARG A 83 1.91 0.47 -14.41
N ASP A 84 1.93 0.39 -13.09
CA ASP A 84 2.67 -0.62 -12.32
C ASP A 84 1.72 -1.75 -11.84
N ASP A 85 0.42 -1.66 -12.15
CA ASP A 85 -0.59 -2.68 -11.86
C ASP A 85 -0.44 -3.91 -12.78
N HIS A 86 0.53 -4.74 -12.44
CA HIS A 86 0.88 -5.90 -13.24
C HIS A 86 0.03 -7.14 -12.88
N PRO A 87 -0.41 -7.95 -13.87
CA PRO A 87 -1.19 -9.18 -13.61
C PRO A 87 -0.50 -10.17 -12.66
N ALA A 88 0.84 -10.22 -12.65
CA ALA A 88 1.58 -11.05 -11.72
C ALA A 88 1.38 -10.61 -10.26
N THR A 89 1.38 -9.31 -9.98
CA THR A 89 1.15 -8.74 -8.66
C THR A 89 -0.26 -9.07 -8.18
N ARG A 90 -1.29 -8.85 -9.03
CA ARG A 90 -2.68 -9.25 -8.74
C ARG A 90 -2.82 -10.74 -8.44
N ARG A 91 -2.15 -11.60 -9.22
CA ARG A 91 -2.18 -13.05 -9.01
C ARG A 91 -1.55 -13.46 -7.67
N LEU A 92 -0.45 -12.84 -7.27
CA LEU A 92 0.20 -13.11 -5.99
C LEU A 92 -0.65 -12.57 -4.82
N ALA A 93 -1.16 -11.35 -4.93
CA ALA A 93 -2.06 -10.72 -3.95
C ALA A 93 -3.30 -11.58 -3.68
N GLY A 94 -3.89 -12.15 -4.73
CA GLY A 94 -5.05 -13.05 -4.65
C GLY A 94 -4.76 -14.41 -3.98
N ARG A 95 -3.49 -14.80 -3.82
CA ARG A 95 -3.08 -16.07 -3.20
C ARG A 95 -2.74 -15.94 -1.72
N LEU A 96 -2.76 -14.73 -1.15
CA LEU A 96 -2.57 -14.54 0.28
C LEU A 96 -3.72 -15.18 1.06
N ILE A 97 -3.41 -15.70 2.25
CA ILE A 97 -4.45 -16.03 3.25
C ILE A 97 -5.14 -14.70 3.59
N GLY A 98 -6.41 -14.53 3.19
CA GLY A 98 -7.02 -13.22 3.09
C GLY A 98 -6.46 -12.45 1.88
N PRO A 99 -7.08 -12.57 0.69
CA PRO A 99 -6.62 -11.90 -0.53
C PRO A 99 -6.44 -10.39 -0.34
N ALA A 100 -5.36 -9.85 -0.90
CA ALA A 100 -5.16 -8.40 -0.95
C ALA A 100 -5.82 -7.80 -2.19
N GLU A 101 -6.45 -6.64 -2.01
CA GLU A 101 -6.96 -5.81 -3.09
C GLU A 101 -5.80 -5.05 -3.74
N VAL A 102 -5.77 -4.97 -5.07
CA VAL A 102 -4.78 -4.15 -5.79
C VAL A 102 -5.50 -2.96 -6.43
N VAL A 103 -5.10 -1.76 -6.02
CA VAL A 103 -5.65 -0.48 -6.51
C VAL A 103 -4.58 0.26 -7.31
N GLY A 104 -4.87 0.49 -8.58
CA GLY A 104 -4.12 1.43 -9.42
C GLY A 104 -4.61 2.85 -9.18
N LEU A 105 -3.71 3.76 -8.81
CA LEU A 105 -4.01 5.21 -8.82
C LEU A 105 -3.50 5.83 -10.11
N SER A 106 -4.19 6.86 -10.62
CA SER A 106 -3.80 7.62 -11.81
C SER A 106 -2.72 8.68 -11.52
N GLY A 107 -2.01 9.11 -12.57
CA GLY A 107 -0.69 9.79 -12.60
C GLY A 107 -0.44 11.01 -11.71
N GLU A 108 -1.46 11.56 -11.07
CA GLU A 108 -1.36 12.75 -10.22
C GLU A 108 -0.55 12.53 -8.92
N TRP A 109 -0.04 11.33 -8.64
CA TRP A 109 0.88 11.13 -7.50
C TRP A 109 2.28 11.74 -7.73
N ARG A 110 2.61 12.16 -8.97
CA ARG A 110 3.88 12.80 -9.36
C ARG A 110 3.84 14.33 -9.41
N GLU A 111 2.67 14.96 -9.38
CA GLU A 111 2.51 16.37 -9.80
C GLU A 111 2.94 17.43 -8.76
N SER A 112 3.62 17.07 -7.68
CA SER A 112 4.15 18.05 -6.72
C SER A 112 5.62 18.45 -6.96
N GLU A 113 6.09 18.48 -8.21
CA GLU A 113 7.46 18.93 -8.54
C GLU A 113 7.54 20.06 -9.58
N THR A 114 6.43 20.69 -9.94
CA THR A 114 6.43 21.95 -10.74
C THR A 114 5.37 22.92 -10.24
N ALA A 115 5.61 23.49 -9.06
CA ALA A 115 4.96 24.72 -8.62
C ALA A 115 5.90 25.49 -7.69
N SER A 116 6.93 26.12 -8.25
CA SER A 116 7.23 27.56 -8.15
C SER A 116 8.63 27.88 -8.68
#